data_AF-A0A1E5NZD1-F1
#
_entry.id   AF-A0A1E5NZD1-F1
#
_cell.length_a   1.000
_cell.length_b   1.000
_cell.length_c   1.000
_cell.angle_alpha   90.00
_cell.angle_beta   90.00
_cell.angle_gamma   90.00
#
_symmetry.space_group_name_H-M   'P 1'
#
loop_
_entity.id
_entity.type
_entity.pdbx_description
1 polymer ?
#
loop_
_entity_poly.entity_id
_entity_poly.type
_entity_poly.pdbx_seq_one_letter_code
_entity_poly.pdbx_strand_id
1 'polypeptide(L)'
;MTEVPPEIAEYLASPDTLSEWVRFYRAYPTVTAAVQAASNGETVALFTSEHTAYVQRVVLLEGKPVIEVVLYPSTQARDALVTAYLNHCNPETATAATLQTLPHLLPEGTDLTGIECVVERGNGLAPRFGFRRRLSATGFHTWREYDELHPLGDLYQVLSWHSTGHNIAEGAEAVAILRAHGLPAVGCAACGESLTNRHPA
;
A
#
# COMPACT_ATOMS: atom_id res chain seq x y z
N MET A 1 20.62 26.57 9.26
CA MET A 1 20.72 25.14 8.94
C MET A 1 20.41 24.40 10.23
N THR A 2 19.19 23.89 10.38
CA THR A 2 18.81 23.03 11.50
C THR A 2 19.55 21.71 11.35
N GLU A 3 20.31 21.32 12.37
CA GLU A 3 21.00 20.02 12.40
C GLU A 3 19.98 18.89 12.21
N VAL A 4 20.33 17.95 11.33
CA VAL A 4 19.55 16.73 11.10
C VAL A 4 19.69 15.87 12.37
N PRO A 5 18.59 15.47 13.02
CA PRO A 5 18.67 14.58 14.17
C PRO A 5 19.41 13.28 13.82
N PRO A 6 20.36 12.81 14.65
CA PRO A 6 21.16 11.60 14.38
C PRO A 6 20.29 10.38 14.04
N GLU A 7 19.08 10.33 14.59
CA GLU A 7 18.13 9.23 14.46
C GLU A 7 17.55 9.08 13.04
N ILE A 8 17.56 10.15 12.24
CA ILE A 8 17.16 10.10 10.82
C ILE A 8 18.35 10.20 9.86
N ALA A 9 19.56 10.42 10.37
CA ALA A 9 20.74 10.63 9.55
C ALA A 9 21.03 9.44 8.61
N GLU A 10 20.80 8.20 9.08
CA GLU A 10 20.92 7.00 8.25
C GLU A 10 19.87 6.94 7.14
N TYR A 11 18.60 7.25 7.44
CA TYR A 11 17.55 7.33 6.42
C TYR A 11 17.85 8.42 5.40
N LEU A 12 18.43 9.54 5.80
CA LEU A 12 18.77 10.63 4.89
C LEU A 12 20.08 10.39 4.12
N ALA A 13 20.97 9.53 4.63
CA ALA A 13 22.24 9.21 4.01
C ALA A 13 22.18 8.00 3.06
N SER A 14 21.13 7.18 3.15
CA SER A 14 20.93 6.06 2.24
C SER A 14 20.65 6.57 0.81
N PRO A 15 21.39 6.08 -0.21
CA PRO A 15 21.14 6.44 -1.60
C PRO A 15 19.80 5.90 -2.13
N ASP A 16 19.21 4.93 -1.43
CA ASP A 16 17.95 4.28 -1.79
C ASP A 16 16.71 4.98 -1.21
N THR A 17 16.91 5.98 -0.33
CA THR A 17 15.80 6.75 0.22
C THR A 17 15.25 7.72 -0.81
N LEU A 18 14.02 7.47 -1.26
CA LEU A 18 13.35 8.35 -2.22
C LEU A 18 13.24 9.78 -1.69
N SER A 19 13.30 10.76 -2.60
CA SER A 19 13.28 12.19 -2.23
C SER A 19 12.06 12.62 -1.40
N GLU A 20 10.95 11.91 -1.53
CA GLU A 20 9.72 12.18 -0.79
C GLU A 20 9.81 11.69 0.66
N TRP A 21 10.46 10.54 0.90
CA TRP A 21 10.82 10.09 2.24
C TRP A 21 11.76 11.08 2.93
N VAL A 22 12.76 11.59 2.19
CA VAL A 22 13.66 12.64 2.70
C VAL A 22 12.87 13.88 3.13
N ARG A 23 11.88 14.33 2.33
CA ARG A 23 11.03 15.46 2.68
C ARG A 23 10.17 15.17 3.90
N PHE A 24 9.58 13.98 3.98
CA PHE A 24 8.76 13.54 5.11
C PHE A 24 9.55 13.53 6.41
N TYR A 25 10.69 12.86 6.46
CA TYR A 25 11.52 12.81 7.67
C TYR A 25 12.11 14.17 8.05
N ARG A 26 12.33 15.09 7.10
CA ARG A 26 12.73 16.46 7.43
C ARG A 26 11.59 17.27 8.05
N ALA A 27 10.35 17.08 7.59
CA ALA A 27 9.18 17.75 8.17
C ALA A 27 8.78 17.17 9.52
N TYR A 28 8.88 15.85 9.66
CA TYR A 28 8.51 15.08 10.84
C TYR A 28 9.68 14.18 11.27
N PRO A 29 10.72 14.74 11.91
CA PRO A 29 11.94 14.00 12.25
C PRO A 29 11.72 12.87 13.26
N THR A 30 10.63 12.91 14.01
CA THR A 30 10.30 11.94 15.05
C THR A 30 8.83 11.57 14.97
N VAL A 31 8.48 10.40 15.51
CA VAL A 31 7.07 10.01 15.68
C VAL A 31 6.36 11.01 16.59
N THR A 32 7.05 11.50 17.62
CA THR A 32 6.51 12.55 18.50
C THR A 32 6.16 13.82 17.73
N ALA A 33 7.01 14.29 16.82
CA ALA A 33 6.73 15.47 15.99
C ALA A 33 5.53 15.23 15.04
N ALA A 34 5.47 14.04 14.43
CA ALA A 34 4.36 13.62 13.58
C ALA A 34 3.02 13.58 14.35
N VAL A 35 3.02 13.00 15.56
CA VAL A 35 1.85 12.92 16.43
C VAL A 35 1.39 14.31 16.87
N GLN A 36 2.33 15.19 17.23
CA GLN A 36 2.00 16.57 17.60
C GLN A 36 1.36 17.33 16.43
N ALA A 37 1.92 17.22 15.23
CA ALA A 37 1.37 17.84 14.04
C ALA A 37 -0.05 17.32 13.73
N ALA A 38 -0.25 15.99 13.76
CA ALA A 38 -1.58 15.40 13.59
C ALA A 38 -2.57 15.87 14.66
N SER A 39 -2.12 16.02 15.90
CA SER A 39 -2.93 16.53 17.03
C SER A 39 -3.31 18.00 16.87
N ASN A 40 -2.49 18.78 16.16
CA ASN A 40 -2.78 20.16 15.80
C ASN A 40 -3.70 20.29 14.56
N GLY A 41 -4.15 19.17 13.98
CA GLY A 41 -4.98 19.13 12.78
C GLY A 41 -4.21 19.20 11.46
N GLU A 42 -2.88 19.08 11.49
CA GLU A 42 -2.06 19.00 10.28
C GLU A 42 -2.22 17.63 9.61
N THR A 43 -2.13 17.61 8.28
CA THR A 43 -2.11 16.36 7.52
C THR A 43 -0.70 15.79 7.51
N VAL A 44 -0.48 14.70 8.23
CA VAL A 44 0.80 13.98 8.27
C VAL A 44 0.69 12.74 7.40
N ALA A 45 1.10 12.87 6.14
CA ALA A 45 1.07 11.77 5.18
C ALA A 45 2.22 11.84 4.19
N LEU A 46 2.74 10.68 3.84
CA LEU A 46 3.66 10.44 2.75
C LEU A 46 3.01 9.48 1.76
N PHE A 47 3.15 9.84 0.49
CA PHE A 47 2.80 9.02 -0.67
C PHE A 47 4.07 8.93 -1.49
N THR A 48 4.56 7.73 -1.81
CA THR A 48 5.75 7.59 -2.66
C THR A 48 5.42 7.97 -4.11
N SER A 49 6.39 8.35 -4.94
CA SER A 49 6.21 8.76 -6.35
C SER A 49 5.73 7.62 -7.22
N GLU A 50 5.96 6.39 -6.74
CA GLU A 50 5.08 5.26 -6.96
C GLU A 50 3.72 5.50 -6.27
N HIS A 51 3.00 6.59 -6.62
CA HIS A 51 1.81 7.15 -5.94
C HIS A 51 0.62 6.18 -5.80
N THR A 52 0.84 4.94 -6.17
CA THR A 52 -0.08 3.83 -6.26
C THR A 52 0.30 2.62 -5.42
N ALA A 53 1.47 2.56 -4.75
CA ALA A 53 1.96 1.35 -4.08
C ALA A 53 2.08 1.50 -2.55
N TYR A 54 2.43 2.68 -2.03
CA TYR A 54 2.74 2.85 -0.61
C TYR A 54 2.24 4.18 -0.04
N VAL A 55 1.57 4.11 1.12
CA VAL A 55 1.17 5.28 1.93
C VAL A 55 1.58 5.06 3.37
N GLN A 56 2.22 6.06 3.98
CA GLN A 56 2.42 6.12 5.44
C GLN A 56 1.82 7.43 5.96
N ARG A 57 1.00 7.35 7.01
CA ARG A 57 0.38 8.53 7.63
C ARG A 57 0.26 8.39 9.13
N VAL A 58 0.19 9.52 9.82
CA VAL A 58 -0.23 9.59 11.22
C VAL A 58 -1.63 10.20 11.27
N VAL A 59 -2.57 9.46 11.83
CA VAL A 59 -3.97 9.84 11.93
C VAL A 59 -4.45 9.73 13.38
N LEU A 60 -5.49 10.49 13.73
CA LEU A 60 -6.19 10.33 15.00
C LEU A 60 -7.41 9.43 14.79
N LEU A 61 -7.41 8.25 15.41
CA LEU A 61 -8.58 7.39 15.49
C LEU A 61 -9.15 7.49 16.90
N GLU A 62 -10.38 8.00 17.02
CA GLU A 62 -11.04 8.25 18.31
C GLU A 62 -10.16 9.08 19.28
N GLY A 63 -9.44 10.07 18.73
CA GLY A 63 -8.53 10.93 19.48
C GLY A 63 -7.18 10.30 19.86
N LYS A 64 -6.93 9.05 19.45
CA LYS A 64 -5.65 8.35 19.70
C LYS A 64 -4.78 8.37 18.45
N PRO A 65 -3.48 8.67 18.56
CA PRO A 65 -2.60 8.69 17.41
C PRO A 65 -2.27 7.28 16.94
N VAL A 66 -2.39 7.08 15.63
CA VAL A 66 -2.16 5.82 14.94
C VAL A 66 -1.23 6.07 13.76
N ILE A 67 -0.16 5.27 13.67
CA ILE A 67 0.63 5.17 12.45
C ILE A 67 -0.09 4.16 11.56
N GLU A 68 -0.51 4.62 10.39
CA GLU A 68 -1.17 3.82 9.39
C GLU A 68 -0.28 3.68 8.16
N VAL A 69 -0.08 2.42 7.73
CA VAL A 69 0.58 2.09 6.48
C VAL A 69 -0.43 1.40 5.57
N VAL A 70 -0.52 1.83 4.32
CA VAL A 70 -1.32 1.18 3.29
C VAL A 70 -0.42 0.78 2.13
N LEU A 71 -0.44 -0.51 1.81
CA LEU A 71 0.29 -1.11 0.70
C LEU A 71 -0.72 -1.50 -0.38
N TYR A 72 -0.42 -1.16 -1.62
CA TYR A 72 -1.27 -1.47 -2.76
C TYR A 72 -0.52 -2.38 -3.73
N PRO A 73 -1.21 -3.33 -4.39
CA PRO A 73 -0.63 -4.13 -5.45
C PRO A 73 0.04 -3.29 -6.53
N SER A 74 1.18 -3.79 -7.02
CA SER A 74 1.92 -3.22 -8.14
C SER A 74 1.17 -3.35 -9.46
N THR A 75 1.63 -2.55 -10.42
CA THR A 75 1.36 -2.54 -11.88
C THR A 75 0.27 -3.51 -12.36
N GLN A 76 0.61 -4.75 -12.69
CA GLN A 76 -0.29 -5.66 -13.40
C GLN A 76 -1.37 -6.29 -12.49
N ALA A 77 -1.03 -6.57 -11.23
CA ALA A 77 -1.99 -7.06 -10.24
C ALA A 77 -3.08 -6.01 -9.98
N ARG A 78 -2.70 -4.73 -9.87
CA ARG A 78 -3.63 -3.61 -9.77
C ARG A 78 -4.53 -3.52 -11.00
N ASP A 79 -3.97 -3.66 -12.20
CA ASP A 79 -4.75 -3.55 -13.43
C ASP A 79 -5.75 -4.71 -13.59
N ALA A 80 -5.40 -5.91 -13.09
CA ALA A 80 -6.31 -7.05 -13.02
C ALA A 80 -7.48 -6.78 -12.06
N LEU A 81 -7.20 -6.21 -10.88
CA LEU A 81 -8.22 -5.79 -9.89
C LEU A 81 -9.15 -4.71 -10.45
N VAL A 82 -8.60 -3.70 -11.14
CA VAL A 82 -9.38 -2.64 -11.79
C VAL A 82 -10.30 -3.24 -12.86
N THR A 83 -9.79 -4.15 -13.66
CA THR A 83 -10.58 -4.80 -14.72
C THR A 83 -11.69 -5.68 -14.13
N ALA A 84 -11.40 -6.45 -13.09
CA ALA A 84 -12.39 -7.22 -12.35
C ALA A 84 -13.52 -6.34 -11.81
N TYR A 85 -13.16 -5.21 -11.20
CA TYR A 85 -14.13 -4.27 -10.64
C TYR A 85 -15.00 -3.62 -11.71
N LEU A 86 -14.41 -3.10 -12.80
CA LEU A 86 -15.13 -2.37 -13.83
C LEU A 86 -16.06 -3.26 -14.68
N ASN A 87 -15.74 -4.55 -14.82
CA ASN A 87 -16.60 -5.50 -15.53
C ASN A 87 -17.69 -6.11 -14.65
N HIS A 88 -17.67 -5.83 -13.35
CA HIS A 88 -18.71 -6.30 -12.45
C HIS A 88 -19.96 -5.41 -12.57
N CYS A 89 -21.14 -6.02 -12.66
CA CYS A 89 -22.40 -5.28 -12.90
C CYS A 89 -22.89 -4.47 -11.69
N ASN A 90 -22.39 -4.77 -10.50
CA ASN A 90 -22.74 -4.10 -9.24
C ASN A 90 -21.46 -3.68 -8.49
N PRO A 91 -21.21 -2.37 -8.29
CA PRO A 91 -20.03 -1.87 -7.58
C PRO A 91 -19.88 -2.35 -6.13
N GLU A 92 -20.96 -2.44 -5.36
CA GLU A 92 -20.90 -2.85 -3.94
C GLU A 92 -20.51 -4.33 -3.82
N THR A 93 -21.15 -5.17 -4.64
CA THR A 93 -20.81 -6.59 -4.73
C THR A 93 -19.38 -6.79 -5.25
N ALA A 94 -18.96 -5.98 -6.23
CA ALA A 94 -17.59 -6.00 -6.75
C ALA A 94 -16.58 -5.70 -5.64
N THR A 95 -16.79 -4.61 -4.89
CA THR A 95 -15.93 -4.24 -3.76
C THR A 95 -15.83 -5.36 -2.74
N ALA A 96 -16.95 -5.94 -2.32
CA ALA A 96 -16.95 -7.02 -1.34
C ALA A 96 -16.19 -8.27 -1.84
N ALA A 97 -16.47 -8.69 -3.08
CA ALA A 97 -15.81 -9.85 -3.68
C ALA A 97 -14.31 -9.60 -3.92
N THR A 98 -13.92 -8.40 -4.35
CA THR A 98 -12.52 -8.02 -4.52
C THR A 98 -11.78 -8.01 -3.18
N LEU A 99 -12.36 -7.47 -2.11
CA LEU A 99 -11.76 -7.49 -0.78
C LEU A 99 -11.57 -8.92 -0.24
N GLN A 100 -12.53 -9.82 -0.51
CA GLN A 100 -12.40 -11.24 -0.14
C GLN A 100 -11.33 -11.97 -0.96
N THR A 101 -11.15 -11.60 -2.23
CA THR A 101 -10.20 -12.26 -3.14
C THR A 101 -8.77 -11.73 -2.99
N LEU A 102 -8.60 -10.49 -2.52
CA LEU A 102 -7.30 -9.81 -2.47
C LEU A 102 -6.18 -10.61 -1.80
N PRO A 103 -6.38 -11.30 -0.65
CA PRO A 103 -5.35 -12.15 -0.05
C PRO A 103 -4.89 -13.31 -0.93
N HIS A 104 -5.75 -13.83 -1.80
CA HIS A 104 -5.43 -14.96 -2.67
C HIS A 104 -4.48 -14.60 -3.81
N LEU A 105 -4.23 -13.30 -4.02
CA LEU A 105 -3.18 -12.86 -4.94
C LEU A 105 -1.78 -12.97 -4.32
N LEU A 106 -1.67 -13.07 -2.99
CA LEU A 106 -0.38 -13.18 -2.31
C LEU A 106 0.15 -14.61 -2.37
N PRO A 107 1.48 -14.81 -2.31
CA PRO A 107 2.07 -16.13 -2.12
C PRO A 107 1.46 -16.85 -0.91
N GLU A 108 1.30 -18.17 -1.05
CA GLU A 108 0.83 -19.02 0.05
C GLU A 108 1.74 -18.87 1.28
N GLY A 109 1.13 -18.73 2.45
CA GLY A 109 1.85 -18.56 3.71
C GLY A 109 2.25 -17.12 4.04
N THR A 110 1.88 -16.13 3.23
CA THR A 110 2.07 -14.71 3.58
C THR A 110 1.34 -14.37 4.88
N ASP A 111 2.05 -13.86 5.89
CA ASP A 111 1.45 -13.45 7.16
C ASP A 111 0.68 -12.15 7.01
N LEU A 112 -0.61 -12.20 7.34
CA LEU A 112 -1.54 -11.06 7.33
C LEU A 112 -2.03 -10.69 8.74
N THR A 113 -1.36 -11.17 9.78
CA THR A 113 -1.73 -10.86 11.16
C THR A 113 -1.68 -9.34 11.40
N GLY A 114 -2.82 -8.77 11.80
CA GLY A 114 -2.94 -7.31 12.01
C GLY A 114 -3.02 -6.49 10.72
N ILE A 115 -3.24 -7.14 9.57
CA ILE A 115 -3.43 -6.50 8.26
C ILE A 115 -4.89 -6.58 7.83
N GLU A 116 -5.48 -5.45 7.47
CA GLU A 116 -6.82 -5.33 6.91
C GLU A 116 -6.77 -5.24 5.39
N CYS A 117 -7.64 -5.95 4.67
CA CYS A 117 -7.90 -5.63 3.26
C CYS A 117 -8.79 -4.39 3.18
N VAL A 118 -8.38 -3.38 2.41
CA VAL A 118 -9.02 -2.07 2.38
C VAL A 118 -9.33 -1.64 0.96
N VAL A 119 -10.40 -0.84 0.85
CA VAL A 119 -10.77 -0.11 -0.35
C VAL A 119 -10.65 1.38 -0.06
N GLU A 120 -9.91 2.10 -0.90
CA GLU A 120 -9.79 3.56 -0.84
C GLU A 120 -10.22 4.19 -2.16
N ARG A 121 -10.57 5.48 -2.11
CA ARG A 121 -10.86 6.24 -3.32
C ARG A 121 -9.63 6.23 -4.25
N GLY A 122 -9.85 5.88 -5.51
CA GLY A 122 -8.85 5.99 -6.57
C GLY A 122 -8.90 7.34 -7.29
N ASN A 123 -7.90 7.59 -8.13
CA ASN A 123 -7.84 8.78 -8.99
C ASN A 123 -8.68 8.65 -10.27
N GLY A 124 -9.26 7.48 -10.53
CA GLY A 124 -10.05 7.17 -11.72
C GLY A 124 -11.42 6.58 -11.39
N LEU A 125 -11.96 5.80 -12.34
CA LEU A 125 -13.28 5.18 -12.21
C LEU A 125 -13.34 3.99 -11.24
N ALA A 126 -12.19 3.39 -10.94
CA ALA A 126 -12.07 2.28 -10.01
C ALA A 126 -11.45 2.73 -8.67
N PRO A 127 -11.89 2.16 -7.55
CA PRO A 127 -11.23 2.36 -6.26
C PRO A 127 -9.87 1.64 -6.24
N ARG A 128 -9.07 1.93 -5.20
CA ARG A 128 -7.81 1.23 -4.92
C ARG A 128 -8.07 0.16 -3.88
N PHE A 129 -7.61 -1.06 -4.14
CA PHE A 129 -7.67 -2.17 -3.20
C PHE A 129 -6.27 -2.45 -2.67
N GLY A 130 -6.12 -2.58 -1.37
CA GLY A 130 -4.82 -2.77 -0.75
C GLY A 130 -4.89 -3.39 0.64
N PHE A 131 -3.76 -3.35 1.31
CA PHE A 131 -3.53 -3.92 2.62
C PHE A 131 -3.16 -2.81 3.59
N ARG A 132 -3.85 -2.71 4.71
CA ARG A 132 -3.64 -1.66 5.71
C ARG A 132 -3.18 -2.27 7.01
N ARG A 133 -2.17 -1.64 7.60
CA ARG A 133 -1.77 -1.87 8.99
C ARG A 133 -1.99 -0.61 9.81
N ARG A 134 -2.49 -0.77 11.02
CA ARG A 134 -2.67 0.30 12.00
C ARG A 134 -2.01 -0.08 13.30
N LEU A 135 -1.13 0.80 13.77
CA LEU A 135 -0.43 0.62 15.03
C LEU A 135 -0.57 1.88 15.86
N SER A 136 -0.80 1.72 17.15
CA SER A 136 -0.81 2.85 18.09
C SER A 136 0.54 3.55 18.01
N ALA A 137 0.54 4.87 17.82
CA ALA A 137 1.77 5.67 17.89
C ALA A 137 2.22 5.91 19.34
N THR A 138 1.38 5.56 20.31
CA THR A 138 1.65 5.72 21.74
C THR A 138 2.89 4.94 22.15
N GLY A 139 3.86 5.61 22.78
CA GLY A 139 5.10 5.00 23.27
C GLY A 139 6.25 5.00 22.25
N PHE A 140 6.00 5.41 21.01
CA PHE A 140 7.06 5.60 20.01
C PHE A 140 7.56 7.05 20.04
N HIS A 141 8.87 7.21 20.18
CA HIS A 141 9.53 8.50 20.10
C HIS A 141 10.18 8.70 18.73
N THR A 142 10.86 7.67 18.21
CA THR A 142 11.59 7.74 16.94
C THR A 142 10.98 6.86 15.86
N TRP A 143 11.24 7.17 14.59
CA TRP A 143 10.82 6.32 13.47
C TRP A 143 11.56 4.97 13.47
N ARG A 144 12.82 4.96 13.92
CA ARG A 144 13.61 3.73 14.08
C ARG A 144 12.96 2.75 15.05
N GLU A 145 12.54 3.22 16.24
CA GLU A 145 11.84 2.38 17.23
C GLU A 145 10.58 1.74 16.62
N TYR A 146 9.83 2.51 15.83
CA TYR A 146 8.65 2.01 15.13
C TYR A 146 9.02 0.95 14.09
N ASP A 147 10.01 1.21 13.24
CA ASP A 147 10.40 0.30 12.16
C ASP A 147 11.03 -1.01 12.69
N GLU A 148 11.80 -0.95 13.77
CA GLU A 148 12.42 -2.11 14.42
C GLU A 148 11.38 -3.03 15.10
N LEU A 149 10.39 -2.45 15.77
CA LEU A 149 9.34 -3.22 16.46
C LEU A 149 8.24 -3.69 15.50
N HIS A 150 8.07 -2.99 14.38
CA HIS A 150 7.03 -3.27 13.41
C HIS A 150 7.57 -3.26 11.99
N PRO A 151 8.48 -4.19 11.66
CA PRO A 151 8.90 -4.34 10.29
C PRO A 151 7.67 -4.59 9.42
N LEU A 152 7.59 -3.95 8.25
CA LEU A 152 6.52 -4.25 7.30
C LEU A 152 6.61 -5.68 6.73
N GLY A 153 7.74 -6.36 6.99
CA GLY A 153 7.91 -7.78 6.81
C GLY A 153 7.75 -8.23 5.36
N ASP A 154 7.32 -9.48 5.22
CA ASP A 154 7.17 -10.16 3.94
C ASP A 154 6.18 -9.44 3.02
N LEU A 155 5.11 -8.84 3.57
CA LEU A 155 4.09 -8.15 2.77
C LEU A 155 4.66 -6.96 1.98
N TYR A 156 5.57 -6.18 2.56
CA TYR A 156 6.24 -5.10 1.83
C TYR A 156 7.16 -5.65 0.74
N GLN A 157 7.84 -6.77 0.99
CA GLN A 157 8.67 -7.41 -0.03
C GLN A 157 7.81 -7.94 -1.20
N VAL A 158 6.73 -8.65 -0.90
CA VAL A 158 5.79 -9.25 -1.86
C VAL A 158 5.16 -8.19 -2.79
N LEU A 159 4.88 -7.00 -2.25
CA LEU A 159 4.25 -5.89 -2.98
C LEU A 159 5.25 -4.88 -3.56
N SER A 160 6.54 -5.01 -3.23
CA SER A 160 7.61 -4.16 -3.75
C SER A 160 8.05 -4.63 -5.13
N TRP A 161 8.34 -3.67 -6.01
CA TRP A 161 8.88 -3.93 -7.35
C TRP A 161 10.26 -4.61 -7.33
N HIS A 162 10.93 -4.63 -6.19
CA HIS A 162 12.25 -5.23 -6.00
C HIS A 162 12.23 -6.70 -5.57
N SER A 163 11.06 -7.35 -5.43
CA SER A 163 11.07 -8.73 -4.93
C SER A 163 11.70 -9.72 -5.92
N THR A 164 12.51 -10.61 -5.36
CA THR A 164 13.43 -11.50 -6.07
C THR A 164 12.87 -12.91 -6.28
N GLY A 165 11.57 -13.14 -6.09
CA GLY A 165 10.97 -14.45 -6.41
C GLY A 165 9.65 -14.82 -5.71
N HIS A 166 9.13 -13.99 -4.81
CA HIS A 166 7.85 -14.21 -4.11
C HIS A 166 6.94 -12.98 -4.25
N ASN A 167 6.64 -12.63 -5.50
CA ASN A 167 5.77 -11.50 -5.81
C ASN A 167 4.30 -11.85 -5.59
N ILE A 168 3.48 -10.82 -5.40
CA ILE A 168 2.05 -10.92 -5.66
C ILE A 168 1.80 -11.48 -7.07
N ALA A 169 0.74 -12.27 -7.26
CA ALA A 169 0.32 -12.75 -8.56
C ALA A 169 0.12 -11.58 -9.53
N GLU A 170 0.71 -11.66 -10.72
CA GLU A 170 0.67 -10.61 -11.75
C GLU A 170 0.03 -11.11 -13.05
N GLY A 171 -0.35 -10.17 -13.93
CA GLY A 171 -0.86 -10.43 -15.27
C GLY A 171 -1.90 -11.55 -15.36
N ALA A 172 -1.60 -12.58 -16.16
CA ALA A 172 -2.50 -13.71 -16.40
C ALA A 172 -2.78 -14.55 -15.14
N GLU A 173 -1.83 -14.65 -14.22
CA GLU A 173 -2.01 -15.37 -12.95
C GLU A 173 -3.03 -14.66 -12.07
N ALA A 174 -2.89 -13.34 -11.91
CA ALA A 174 -3.87 -12.52 -11.18
C ALA A 174 -5.27 -12.65 -11.80
N VAL A 175 -5.38 -12.58 -13.13
CA VAL A 175 -6.66 -12.76 -13.83
C VAL A 175 -7.27 -14.14 -13.58
N ALA A 176 -6.45 -15.19 -13.60
CA ALA A 176 -6.90 -16.57 -13.35
C ALA A 176 -7.43 -16.73 -11.91
N ILE A 177 -6.71 -16.21 -10.92
CA ILE A 177 -7.14 -16.23 -9.51
C ILE A 177 -8.45 -15.46 -9.35
N LEU A 178 -8.54 -14.23 -9.86
CA LEU A 178 -9.76 -13.43 -9.76
C LEU A 178 -10.97 -14.17 -10.38
N ARG A 179 -10.80 -14.79 -11.54
CA ARG A 179 -11.86 -15.59 -12.20
C ARG A 179 -12.25 -16.82 -11.41
N ALA A 180 -11.29 -17.53 -10.82
CA ALA A 180 -11.57 -18.68 -9.96
C ALA A 180 -12.43 -18.31 -8.74
N HIS A 181 -12.35 -17.05 -8.30
CA HIS A 181 -13.17 -16.46 -7.25
C HIS A 181 -14.41 -15.70 -7.76
N GLY A 182 -14.80 -15.90 -9.02
CA GLY A 182 -16.03 -15.36 -9.59
C GLY A 182 -15.97 -13.89 -10.02
N LEU A 183 -14.79 -13.27 -10.01
CA LEU A 183 -14.60 -11.90 -10.49
C LEU A 183 -14.35 -11.87 -12.00
N PRO A 184 -15.03 -10.99 -12.77
CA PRO A 184 -14.93 -10.92 -14.23
C PRO A 184 -13.66 -10.17 -14.70
N ALA A 185 -12.49 -10.60 -14.23
CA ALA A 185 -11.21 -10.07 -14.70
C ALA A 185 -10.98 -10.43 -16.17
N VAL A 186 -10.35 -9.52 -16.93
CA VAL A 186 -10.07 -9.72 -18.36
C VAL A 186 -8.59 -9.45 -18.61
N GLY A 187 -7.93 -10.41 -19.26
CA GLY A 187 -6.58 -10.27 -19.79
C GLY A 187 -6.56 -10.47 -21.31
N CYS A 188 -5.53 -9.95 -21.97
CA CYS A 188 -5.31 -10.08 -23.39
C CYS A 188 -4.98 -11.55 -23.71
N ALA A 189 -5.71 -12.16 -24.63
CA ALA A 189 -5.48 -13.56 -25.00
C ALA A 189 -4.12 -13.79 -25.69
N ALA A 190 -3.50 -12.73 -26.25
CA ALA A 190 -2.23 -12.82 -26.96
C ALA A 190 -1.01 -12.62 -26.07
N CYS A 191 -1.06 -11.66 -25.12
CA CYS A 191 0.09 -11.30 -24.28
C CYS A 191 -0.14 -11.45 -22.78
N GLY A 192 -1.35 -11.81 -22.32
CA GLY A 192 -1.66 -12.00 -20.90
C GLY A 192 -1.84 -10.72 -20.09
N GLU A 193 -1.61 -9.54 -20.69
CA GLU A 193 -1.76 -8.24 -20.03
C GLU A 193 -3.21 -7.94 -19.63
N SER A 194 -3.40 -7.30 -18.48
CA SER A 194 -4.73 -6.91 -17.98
C SER A 194 -5.40 -5.88 -18.90
N LEU A 195 -6.58 -6.21 -19.43
CA LEU A 195 -7.33 -5.34 -20.34
C LEU A 195 -8.16 -4.32 -19.55
N THR A 196 -7.56 -3.16 -19.26
CA THR A 196 -8.36 -1.93 -19.11
C THR A 196 -8.71 -1.41 -20.51
N ASN A 197 -9.71 -0.52 -20.65
CA ASN A 197 -10.30 -0.07 -21.93
C ASN A 197 -9.35 0.62 -22.96
N ARG A 198 -8.04 0.35 -22.96
CA ARG A 198 -6.98 0.97 -23.77
C ARG A 198 -6.00 -0.02 -24.42
N HIS A 199 -6.33 -1.30 -24.49
CA HIS A 199 -5.50 -2.21 -25.27
C HIS A 199 -5.83 -2.01 -26.76
N PRO A 200 -4.87 -1.66 -27.62
CA PRO A 200 -5.10 -1.67 -29.05
C PRO A 200 -5.45 -3.10 -29.47
N ALA A 201 -6.44 -3.21 -30.36
CA ALA A 201 -6.73 -4.46 -31.07
C ALA A 201 -5.53 -4.92 -31.89
#